data_AF-A0A3M2V708-F1
#
_entry.id   AF-A0A3M2V708-F1
#
_cell.length_a   1.000
_cell.length_b   1.000
_cell.length_c   1.000
_cell.angle_alpha   90.00
_cell.angle_beta   90.00
_cell.angle_gamma   90.00
#
_symmetry.space_group_name_H-M   'P 1'
#
loop_
_entity.id
_entity.type
_entity.pdbx_description
1 polymer ?
#
loop_
_entity_poly.entity_id
_entity_poly.type
_entity_poly.pdbx_seq_one_letter_code
_entity_poly.pdbx_strand_id
1 'polypeptide(L)'
;STTIVALSPKDQHRYGLELHLDNETGLLLKSLLLSERGQLLERFQFTDLDTSSVLSEQMLKAGADCKPVTVAKPKPEPSTPVAWHSDWLPPGFEVSSSSVRK
;
A
#
# COMPACT_ATOMS: atom_id res chain seq x y z
N SER A 1 -19.65 -11.54 7.45
CA SER A 1 -18.73 -12.66 7.81
C SER A 1 -17.40 -12.43 7.08
N THR A 2 -16.30 -13.07 7.46
CA THR A 2 -14.99 -12.80 6.82
C THR A 2 -14.35 -14.05 6.23
N THR A 3 -13.64 -13.86 5.13
CA THR A 3 -12.71 -14.84 4.55
C THR A 3 -11.29 -14.42 4.88
N ILE A 4 -10.50 -15.37 5.40
CA ILE A 4 -9.10 -15.15 5.71
C ILE A 4 -8.26 -15.66 4.55
N VAL A 5 -7.45 -14.77 3.97
CA VAL A 5 -6.52 -15.07 2.89
C VAL A 5 -5.09 -14.93 3.41
N ALA A 6 -4.34 -16.03 3.36
CA ALA A 6 -2.92 -16.03 3.66
C ALA A 6 -2.11 -15.83 2.37
N LEU A 7 -1.31 -14.76 2.34
CA LEU A 7 -0.36 -14.46 1.29
C LEU A 7 1.04 -14.87 1.78
N SER A 8 1.37 -16.13 1.59
CA SER A 8 2.68 -16.68 1.96
C SER A 8 3.72 -16.37 0.88
N PRO A 9 4.89 -15.79 1.25
CA PRO A 9 6.01 -15.60 0.34
C PRO A 9 6.47 -16.92 -0.30
N LYS A 10 6.85 -16.86 -1.58
CA LYS A 10 7.45 -18.00 -2.29
C LYS A 10 8.97 -18.12 -2.07
N ASP A 11 9.56 -17.09 -1.47
CA ASP A 11 10.98 -16.99 -1.11
C ASP A 11 11.14 -16.17 0.19
N GLN A 12 12.37 -16.06 0.66
CA GLN A 12 12.73 -15.35 1.91
C GLN A 12 13.00 -13.85 1.73
N HIS A 13 12.56 -13.23 0.64
CA HIS A 13 12.93 -11.84 0.34
C HIS A 13 11.80 -10.84 0.58
N ARG A 14 10.71 -11.29 1.21
CA ARG A 14 9.50 -10.50 1.45
C ARG A 14 8.72 -11.03 2.65
N TYR A 15 7.96 -10.15 3.28
CA TYR A 15 7.08 -10.50 4.40
C TYR A 15 5.79 -11.15 3.93
N GLY A 16 5.19 -11.95 4.82
CA GLY A 16 3.86 -12.52 4.61
C GLY A 16 2.75 -11.55 5.01
N LEU A 17 1.58 -11.75 4.45
CA LEU A 17 0.36 -11.02 4.83
C LEU A 17 -0.77 -11.98 5.17
N GLU A 18 -1.54 -11.66 6.20
CA GLU A 18 -2.85 -12.27 6.44
C GLU A 18 -3.92 -11.20 6.29
N LEU A 19 -4.85 -11.42 5.36
CA LEU A 19 -5.92 -10.49 5.02
C LEU A 19 -7.27 -11.05 5.44
N HIS A 20 -8.03 -10.27 6.19
CA HIS A 20 -9.40 -10.59 6.58
C HIS A 20 -10.33 -9.73 5.73
N LEU A 21 -10.98 -10.37 4.76
CA LEU A 21 -11.85 -9.70 3.79
C LEU A 21 -13.29 -9.87 4.23
N ASP A 22 -14.07 -8.79 4.21
CA ASP A 22 -15.52 -8.88 4.36
C ASP A 22 -16.12 -9.64 3.17
N ASN A 23 -16.97 -10.62 3.43
CA ASN A 23 -17.48 -11.51 2.38
C ASN A 23 -18.51 -10.85 1.45
N GLU A 24 -19.18 -9.79 1.92
CA GLU A 24 -20.24 -9.14 1.15
C GLU A 24 -19.66 -8.04 0.25
N THR A 25 -18.72 -7.26 0.78
CA THR A 25 -18.16 -6.08 0.11
C THR A 25 -16.76 -6.28 -0.46
N GLY A 26 -16.03 -7.30 0.01
CA GLY A 26 -14.62 -7.50 -0.32
C GLY A 26 -13.66 -6.52 0.37
N LEU A 27 -14.15 -5.64 1.25
CA LEU A 27 -13.32 -4.68 1.97
C LEU A 27 -12.36 -5.38 2.93
N LEU A 28 -11.13 -4.87 3.01
CA LEU A 28 -10.11 -5.36 3.92
C LEU A 28 -10.37 -4.87 5.35
N LEU A 29 -10.92 -5.74 6.19
CA LEU A 29 -11.25 -5.42 7.59
C LEU A 29 -10.01 -5.45 8.49
N LYS A 30 -9.03 -6.30 8.15
CA LYS A 30 -7.79 -6.47 8.92
C LYS A 30 -6.65 -6.95 8.03
N SER A 31 -5.47 -6.37 8.22
CA SER A 31 -4.22 -6.78 7.59
C SER A 31 -3.16 -7.03 8.65
N LEU A 32 -2.54 -8.21 8.64
CA LEU A 32 -1.41 -8.54 9.49
C LEU A 32 -0.17 -8.68 8.62
N LEU A 33 0.86 -7.89 8.90
CA LEU A 33 2.19 -8.06 8.31
C LEU A 33 3.02 -8.99 9.18
N LEU A 34 3.55 -10.05 8.59
CA LEU A 34 4.22 -11.12 9.30
C LEU A 34 5.68 -11.26 8.83
N SER A 35 6.60 -11.41 9.78
CA SER A 35 7.99 -11.75 9.49
C SER A 35 8.11 -13.16 8.87
N GLU A 36 9.30 -13.50 8.38
CA GLU A 36 9.61 -14.86 7.90
C GLU A 36 9.37 -15.95 8.95
N ARG A 37 9.44 -15.60 10.24
CA ARG A 37 9.19 -16.52 11.37
C ARG A 37 7.73 -16.49 11.84
N GLY A 38 6.85 -15.82 11.10
CA GLY A 38 5.44 -15.64 11.45
C GLY A 38 5.19 -14.67 12.61
N GLN A 39 6.19 -13.86 12.99
CA GLN A 39 6.00 -12.86 14.05
C GLN A 39 5.23 -11.66 13.50
N LEU A 40 4.26 -11.17 14.27
CA LEU A 40 3.49 -9.99 13.90
C LEU A 40 4.38 -8.74 13.93
N LEU A 41 4.52 -8.09 12.78
CA LEU A 41 5.28 -6.86 12.61
C LEU A 41 4.36 -5.63 12.61
N GLU A 42 3.22 -5.72 11.92
CA GLU A 42 2.23 -4.65 11.82
C GLU A 42 0.81 -5.22 11.85
N ARG A 43 -0.11 -4.45 12.42
CA ARG A 43 -1.54 -4.72 12.37
C ARG A 43 -2.28 -3.46 11.93
N PHE A 44 -3.01 -3.58 10.83
CA PHE A 44 -4.10 -2.67 10.48
C PHE A 44 -5.43 -3.37 10.78
N GLN A 45 -6.38 -2.67 11.40
CA GLN A 45 -7.69 -3.25 11.72
C GLN A 45 -8.75 -2.16 11.88
N PHE A 46 -9.88 -2.32 11.20
CA PHE A 46 -11.08 -1.53 11.48
C PHE A 46 -11.66 -1.92 12.84
N THR A 47 -11.91 -0.93 13.70
CA THR A 47 -12.65 -1.11 14.96
C THR A 47 -14.14 -0.85 14.78
N ASP A 48 -14.49 -0.02 13.79
CA ASP A 48 -15.84 0.33 13.39
C ASP A 48 -15.84 0.59 11.88
N LEU A 49 -16.87 0.12 11.18
CA LEU A 49 -17.05 0.29 9.74
C LEU A 49 -18.54 0.23 9.39
N ASP A 50 -19.06 1.33 8.85
CA ASP A 50 -20.39 1.40 8.24
C ASP A 50 -20.25 1.51 6.72
N THR A 51 -20.76 0.50 6.02
CA THR A 51 -20.77 0.41 4.55
C THR A 51 -22.13 0.75 3.93
N SER A 52 -23.14 0.99 4.76
CA SER A 52 -24.53 1.19 4.34
C SER A 52 -24.91 2.66 4.19
N SER A 53 -24.30 3.54 4.99
CA SER A 53 -24.58 4.96 4.98
C SER A 53 -23.99 5.67 3.74
N VAL A 54 -24.78 6.58 3.16
CA VAL A 54 -24.32 7.45 2.08
C VAL A 54 -23.47 8.59 2.65
N LEU A 55 -22.26 8.77 2.13
CA LEU A 55 -21.39 9.89 2.51
C LEU A 55 -21.96 11.21 1.99
N SER A 56 -22.00 12.24 2.84
CA SER A 56 -22.34 13.60 2.41
C SER A 56 -21.13 14.31 1.82
N GLU A 57 -21.35 15.35 0.99
CA GLU A 57 -20.25 16.15 0.43
C GLU A 57 -19.38 16.80 1.50
N GLN A 58 -19.95 17.12 2.66
CA GLN A 58 -19.22 17.69 3.79
C GLN A 58 -18.18 16.71 4.34
N MET A 59 -18.48 15.40 4.35
CA MET A 59 -17.54 14.36 4.80
C MET A 59 -16.34 14.21 3.88
N LEU A 60 -16.44 14.68 2.63
CA LEU A 60 -15.36 14.64 1.64
C LEU A 60 -14.47 15.89 1.69
N LYS A 61 -14.83 16.91 2.49
CA LYS A 61 -14.00 18.11 2.64
C LYS A 61 -12.80 17.80 3.53
N ALA A 62 -11.61 18.10 3.02
CA ALA A 62 -10.38 17.96 3.78
C ALA A 62 -10.35 18.92 4.98
N GLY A 63 -9.70 18.51 6.07
CA GLY A 63 -9.50 19.34 7.25
C GLY A 63 -8.57 20.53 6.98
N ALA A 64 -8.57 21.51 7.89
CA ALA A 64 -7.81 22.76 7.73
C ALA A 64 -6.28 22.55 7.56
N ASP A 65 -5.73 21.50 8.16
CA ASP A 65 -4.30 21.17 8.06
C ASP A 65 -3.94 20.40 6.77
N CYS A 66 -4.94 19.99 5.98
CA CYS A 66 -4.71 19.34 4.69
C CYS A 66 -4.32 20.38 3.65
N LYS A 67 -3.02 20.53 3.43
CA LYS A 67 -2.49 21.49 2.46
C LYS A 67 -2.65 20.93 1.04
N PRO A 68 -3.17 21.73 0.09
CA PRO A 68 -3.27 21.29 -1.29
C PRO A 68 -1.87 21.04 -1.86
N VAL A 69 -1.70 19.89 -2.51
CA VAL A 69 -0.49 19.58 -3.25
C VAL A 69 -0.55 20.23 -4.62
N THR A 70 0.50 20.94 -5.01
CA THR A 70 0.64 21.39 -6.40
C THR A 70 0.98 20.18 -7.25
N VAL A 71 0.08 19.81 -8.18
CA VAL A 71 0.41 18.82 -9.19
C VAL A 71 1.50 19.42 -10.06
N ALA A 72 2.74 18.96 -9.88
CA ALA A 72 3.82 19.33 -10.77
C ALA A 72 3.42 18.87 -12.17
N LYS A 73 3.41 19.79 -13.16
CA LYS A 73 3.32 19.39 -14.56
C LYS A 73 4.37 18.31 -14.79
N PRO A 74 4.04 17.20 -15.48
CA PRO A 74 5.02 16.15 -15.74
C PRO A 74 6.25 16.81 -16.33
N LYS A 75 7.32 16.85 -15.53
CA LYS A 75 8.60 17.34 -16.00
C LYS A 75 9.01 16.34 -17.08
N PRO A 76 9.46 16.79 -18.26
CA PRO A 76 10.05 15.87 -19.23
C PRO A 76 11.04 14.99 -18.49
N GLU A 77 11.01 13.68 -18.77
CA GLU A 77 11.87 12.71 -18.12
C GLU A 77 13.29 13.28 -18.03
N PRO A 78 13.95 13.20 -16.86
CA PRO A 78 15.31 13.68 -16.75
C PRO A 78 16.14 13.02 -17.84
N SER A 79 16.59 13.82 -18.81
CA SER A 79 17.47 13.37 -19.91
C SER A 79 18.84 12.90 -19.39
N THR A 80 19.12 13.16 -18.12
CA THR A 80 20.24 12.61 -17.38
C THR A 80 19.94 11.17 -16.96
N PRO A 81 20.62 10.17 -17.54
CA PRO A 81 20.45 8.79 -17.12
C PRO A 81 20.82 8.65 -15.65
N VAL A 82 20.02 7.88 -14.91
CA VAL A 82 20.39 7.43 -13.57
C VAL A 82 21.48 6.38 -13.75
N ALA A 83 22.73 6.75 -13.44
CA ALA A 83 23.92 5.92 -13.67
C ALA A 83 24.16 4.88 -12.55
N TRP A 84 23.09 4.35 -11.97
CA TRP A 84 23.15 3.23 -11.02
C TRP A 84 22.01 2.25 -11.34
N HIS A 85 22.30 0.97 -11.17
CA HIS A 85 21.32 -0.10 -11.22
C HIS A 85 21.59 -1.07 -10.08
N SER A 86 20.59 -1.85 -9.71
CA SER A 86 20.80 -3.00 -8.82
C SER A 86 21.18 -4.20 -9.67
N ASP A 87 22.30 -4.84 -9.36
CA ASP A 87 22.70 -6.10 -10.00
C ASP A 87 21.84 -7.29 -9.56
N TRP A 88 21.14 -7.14 -8.44
CA TRP A 88 20.25 -8.16 -7.92
C TRP A 88 18.94 -7.56 -7.42
N LEU A 89 17.84 -8.23 -7.73
CA LEU A 89 16.51 -7.91 -7.22
C LEU A 89 15.82 -9.23 -6.84
N PRO A 90 14.99 -9.25 -5.79
CA PRO A 90 14.16 -10.41 -5.53
C PRO A 90 13.22 -10.68 -6.72
N PRO A 91 12.90 -11.95 -7.01
CA PRO A 91 11.99 -12.28 -8.11
C PRO A 91 10.67 -11.50 -8.06
N GLY A 92 10.27 -10.92 -9.20
CA GLY A 92 9.03 -10.14 -9.32
C GLY A 92 9.12 -8.68 -8.86
N PHE A 93 10.30 -8.18 -8.46
CA PHE A 93 10.53 -6.75 -8.29
C PHE A 93 10.97 -6.11 -9.61
N GLU A 94 10.42 -4.94 -9.90
CA GLU A 94 10.75 -4.12 -11.07
C GLU A 94 10.94 -2.66 -10.63
N VAL A 95 11.75 -1.91 -11.38
CA VAL A 95 11.95 -0.48 -11.13
C VAL A 95 10.66 0.27 -11.50
N SER A 96 10.02 0.93 -10.53
CA SER A 96 8.80 1.69 -10.77
C SER A 96 9.05 3.12 -11.26
N SER A 97 10.14 3.75 -10.80
CA SER A 97 10.55 5.10 -11.22
C SER A 97 12.01 5.36 -10.89
N SER A 98 12.65 6.26 -11.63
CA SER A 98 14.04 6.69 -11.38
C SER A 98 14.13 8.20 -11.55
N SER A 99 14.72 8.91 -10.58
CA SER A 99 14.89 10.36 -10.65
C SER A 99 16.12 10.80 -9.87
N VAL A 100 16.77 11.88 -10.33
CA VAL A 100 17.86 12.54 -9.62
C VAL A 100 17.28 13.72 -8.82
N ARG A 101 17.52 13.76 -7.51
CA ARG A 101 17.26 14.92 -6.66
C ARG A 101 18.59 15.58 -6.31
N LYS A 102 18.67 16.91 -6.48
CA LYS A 102 19.77 17.72 -5.97
C LYS A 102 19.44 18.23 -4.59
#